data_AF-A0A2Z3H4K4-F1
#
_entry.id   AF-A0A2Z3H4K4-F1
#
_cell.length_a   1.000
_cell.length_b   1.000
_cell.length_c   1.000
_cell.angle_alpha   90.00
_cell.angle_beta   90.00
_cell.angle_gamma   90.00
#
_symmetry.space_group_name_H-M   'P 1'
#
loop_
_entity.id
_entity.type
_entity.pdbx_description
1 polymer ?
#
loop_
_entity_poly.entity_id
_entity_poly.type
_entity_poly.pdbx_seq_one_letter_code
_entity_poly.pdbx_strand_id
1 'polypeptide(L)'
;MCVAIALALSELPTTLVEGHGLTDRVHKRGGEPEVRFYYRATPTLLPVWWNGRLQVVRWGNKDRRERMLPPTGWTWKETVEEGKWAALEPEPVLVPTSFGMMNGVWYKVKVGLRGLLVRDQAGAPVVYLITEPATRYYGVMCSAEWMPVLEGQVI
;
A
#
# COMPACT_ATOMS: atom_id res chain seq x y z
N MET A 1 -7.16 -7.84 -5.06
CA MET A 1 -6.46 -6.61 -4.62
C MET A 1 -5.32 -6.97 -3.69
N CYS A 2 -4.14 -6.35 -3.83
CA CYS A 2 -2.98 -6.62 -2.97
C CYS A 2 -3.30 -6.37 -1.49
N VAL A 3 -3.27 -7.42 -0.64
CA VAL A 3 -3.73 -7.37 0.76
C VAL A 3 -2.61 -7.27 1.80
N ALA A 4 -1.36 -7.40 1.36
CA ALA A 4 -0.21 -7.10 2.19
C ALA A 4 0.98 -6.70 1.32
N ILE A 5 1.89 -5.95 1.91
CA ILE A 5 3.22 -5.72 1.34
C ILE A 5 4.29 -6.11 2.35
N ALA A 6 5.50 -6.34 1.86
CA ALA A 6 6.70 -6.46 2.66
C ALA A 6 7.75 -5.47 2.15
N LEU A 7 8.49 -4.91 3.09
CA LEU A 7 9.64 -4.05 2.83
C LEU A 7 10.82 -4.58 3.66
N ALA A 8 12.03 -4.58 3.10
CA ALA A 8 13.21 -4.96 3.86
C ALA A 8 13.33 -4.08 5.11
N LEU A 9 13.68 -4.69 6.26
CA LEU A 9 13.78 -3.92 7.51
C LEU A 9 14.85 -2.82 7.42
N SER A 10 15.92 -3.05 6.65
CA SER A 10 16.99 -2.10 6.38
C SER A 10 16.54 -0.85 5.59
N GLU A 11 15.40 -0.90 4.90
CA GLU A 11 14.84 0.23 4.16
C GLU A 11 13.95 1.13 5.04
N LEU A 12 13.72 0.75 6.30
CA LEU A 12 12.92 1.52 7.25
C LEU A 12 13.82 2.22 8.28
N PRO A 13 13.68 3.54 8.45
CA PRO A 13 14.31 4.25 9.57
C PRO A 13 13.87 3.66 10.91
N THR A 14 14.82 3.45 11.83
CA THR A 14 14.54 2.92 13.18
C THR A 14 13.46 3.72 13.91
N THR A 15 13.45 5.04 13.73
CA THR A 15 12.43 5.94 14.32
C THR A 15 11.01 5.62 13.86
N LEU A 16 10.82 5.17 12.60
CA LEU A 16 9.51 4.74 12.12
C LEU A 16 9.15 3.36 12.68
N VAL A 17 10.12 2.47 12.83
CA VAL A 17 9.91 1.14 13.41
C VAL A 17 9.43 1.26 14.85
N GLU A 18 10.14 2.05 15.67
CA GLU A 18 9.80 2.28 17.07
C GLU A 18 8.50 3.09 17.22
N GLY A 19 8.39 4.22 16.51
CA GLY A 19 7.25 5.14 16.64
C GLY A 19 5.90 4.52 16.22
N HIS A 20 5.91 3.48 15.38
CA HIS A 20 4.71 2.78 14.94
C HIS A 20 4.61 1.33 15.46
N GLY A 21 5.52 0.90 16.35
CA GLY A 21 5.51 -0.46 16.90
C GLY A 21 5.62 -1.54 15.83
N LEU A 22 6.45 -1.33 14.80
CA LEU A 22 6.56 -2.26 13.67
C LEU A 22 7.41 -3.50 13.98
N THR A 23 8.05 -3.57 15.14
CA THR A 23 8.85 -4.72 15.59
C THR A 23 8.02 -6.01 15.57
N ASP A 24 6.75 -5.96 15.97
CA ASP A 24 5.84 -7.11 15.99
C ASP A 24 5.43 -7.58 14.57
N ARG A 25 5.80 -6.81 13.55
CA ARG A 25 5.55 -7.12 12.13
C ARG A 25 6.81 -7.58 11.39
N VAL A 26 7.92 -7.77 12.10
CA VAL A 26 9.16 -8.27 11.53
C VAL A 26 9.06 -9.77 11.31
N HIS A 27 9.33 -10.20 10.09
CA HIS A 27 9.42 -11.60 9.69
C HIS A 27 10.75 -11.87 9.00
N LYS A 28 11.16 -13.14 8.93
CA LYS A 28 12.31 -13.55 8.11
C LYS A 28 11.83 -14.18 6.81
N ARG A 29 12.43 -13.78 5.69
CA ARG A 29 12.27 -14.42 4.38
C ARG A 29 13.66 -14.79 3.86
N GLY A 30 13.93 -16.09 3.74
CA GLY A 30 15.25 -16.56 3.30
C GLY A 30 16.41 -16.12 4.21
N GLY A 31 16.15 -15.91 5.51
CA GLY A 31 17.13 -15.43 6.48
C GLY A 31 17.12 -13.92 6.70
N GLU A 32 16.67 -13.14 5.71
CA GLU A 32 16.67 -11.68 5.76
C GLU A 32 15.40 -11.13 6.46
N PRO A 33 15.54 -10.10 7.33
CA PRO A 33 14.42 -9.49 8.02
C PRO A 33 13.64 -8.53 7.10
N GLU A 34 12.31 -8.64 7.12
CA GLU A 34 11.36 -7.78 6.42
C GLU A 34 10.22 -7.36 7.37
N VAL A 35 9.69 -6.16 7.18
CA VAL A 35 8.48 -5.70 7.87
C VAL A 35 7.28 -5.95 6.97
N ARG A 36 6.26 -6.62 7.49
CA ARG A 36 5.02 -6.92 6.75
C ARG A 36 3.88 -6.00 7.16
N PHE A 37 3.27 -5.36 6.17
CA PHE A 37 2.11 -4.50 6.36
C PHE A 37 0.89 -5.22 5.80
N TYR A 38 0.04 -5.77 6.68
CA TYR A 38 -1.19 -6.44 6.30
C TYR A 38 -2.38 -5.48 6.36
N TYR A 39 -3.24 -5.49 5.34
CA TYR A 39 -4.50 -4.73 5.36
C TYR A 39 -5.42 -5.16 6.50
N ARG A 40 -5.28 -6.40 7.00
CA ARG A 40 -6.06 -6.88 8.15
C ARG A 40 -5.48 -6.50 9.51
N ALA A 41 -4.22 -6.05 9.57
CA ALA A 41 -3.59 -5.66 10.84
C ALA A 41 -4.28 -4.47 11.50
N THR A 42 -4.09 -4.34 12.81
CA THR A 42 -4.52 -3.18 13.60
C THR A 42 -3.30 -2.67 14.38
N PRO A 43 -2.85 -1.42 14.16
CA PRO A 43 -3.37 -0.45 13.18
C PRO A 43 -3.14 -0.87 11.72
N THR A 44 -4.00 -0.42 10.79
CA THR A 44 -3.86 -0.72 9.36
C THR A 44 -2.96 0.35 8.72
N LEU A 45 -1.73 -0.01 8.35
CA LEU A 45 -0.68 0.95 8.01
C LEU A 45 0.00 0.61 6.68
N LEU A 46 0.56 1.63 6.02
CA LEU A 46 1.47 1.50 4.88
C LEU A 46 2.63 2.49 4.97
N PRO A 47 3.86 2.08 4.57
CA PRO A 47 4.94 3.01 4.30
C PRO A 47 4.68 3.77 2.99
N VAL A 48 4.95 5.07 2.97
CA VAL A 48 4.76 5.95 1.81
C VAL A 48 5.91 6.93 1.69
N TRP A 49 6.43 7.12 0.48
CA TRP A 49 7.28 8.26 0.16
C TRP A 49 6.39 9.47 -0.09
N TRP A 50 6.43 10.42 0.84
CA TRP A 50 5.59 11.61 0.80
C TRP A 50 6.32 12.80 1.45
N ASN A 51 6.27 13.96 0.79
CA ASN A 51 7.02 15.16 1.20
C ASN A 51 8.53 14.90 1.39
N GLY A 52 9.13 14.18 0.44
CA GLY A 52 10.59 13.93 0.41
C GLY A 52 11.13 12.97 1.48
N ARG A 53 10.26 12.33 2.27
CA ARG A 53 10.67 11.39 3.32
C ARG A 53 9.74 10.17 3.39
N LEU A 54 10.26 9.10 3.96
CA LEU A 54 9.47 7.90 4.24
C LEU A 54 8.60 8.16 5.47
N GLN A 55 7.31 7.88 5.35
CA GLN A 55 6.33 8.01 6.43
C GLN A 55 5.51 6.74 6.53
N VAL A 56 4.93 6.46 7.68
CA VAL A 56 3.98 5.36 7.86
C VAL A 56 2.63 5.96 8.16
N VAL A 57 1.68 5.74 7.25
CA VAL A 57 0.34 6.36 7.28
C VAL A 57 -0.74 5.31 7.30
N ARG A 58 -1.97 5.73 7.56
CA ARG A 58 -3.13 4.85 7.57
C ARG A 58 -3.41 4.31 6.18
N TRP A 59 -3.58 2.98 6.07
CA TRP A 59 -3.97 2.33 4.82
C TRP A 59 -5.49 2.22 4.74
N GLY A 60 -6.06 3.10 3.93
CA GLY A 60 -7.49 3.13 3.60
C GLY A 60 -8.40 3.47 4.77
N ASN A 61 -9.67 3.15 4.58
CA ASN A 61 -10.75 3.45 5.52
C ASN A 61 -11.54 2.18 5.85
N LYS A 62 -10.82 1.08 6.13
CA LYS A 62 -11.38 -0.25 6.42
C LYS A 62 -12.45 -0.23 7.51
N ASP A 63 -12.23 0.57 8.54
CA ASP A 63 -13.09 0.71 9.71
C ASP A 63 -14.22 1.74 9.54
N ARG A 64 -14.32 2.35 8.35
CA ARG A 64 -15.37 3.30 7.98
C ARG A 64 -15.46 4.51 8.90
N ARG A 65 -14.34 4.90 9.55
CA ARG A 65 -14.30 6.10 10.40
C ARG A 65 -14.62 7.36 9.60
N GLU A 66 -14.18 7.40 8.34
CA GLU A 66 -14.38 8.55 7.47
C GLU A 66 -15.53 8.34 6.49
N ARG A 67 -16.64 9.05 6.68
CA ARG A 67 -17.83 8.86 5.82
C ARG A 67 -17.62 9.29 4.37
N MET A 68 -16.73 10.26 4.14
CA MET A 68 -16.42 10.78 2.81
C MET A 68 -15.43 9.91 2.03
N LEU A 69 -14.79 8.95 2.70
CA LEU A 69 -13.79 8.10 2.07
C LEU A 69 -14.34 6.68 1.81
N PRO A 70 -14.06 6.07 0.65
CA PRO A 70 -14.48 4.70 0.35
C PRO A 70 -14.00 3.71 1.43
N PRO A 71 -14.85 2.75 1.87
CA PRO A 71 -14.56 1.84 2.98
C PRO A 71 -13.65 0.67 2.57
N THR A 72 -12.49 0.99 2.01
CA THR A 72 -11.55 0.08 1.36
C THR A 72 -10.11 0.56 1.54
N GLY A 73 -9.14 -0.25 1.11
CA GLY A 73 -7.72 0.08 1.04
C GLY A 73 -7.23 0.36 -0.39
N TRP A 74 -8.14 0.34 -1.37
CA TRP A 74 -7.80 0.42 -2.79
C TRP A 74 -8.68 1.40 -3.54
N THR A 75 -8.17 1.90 -4.65
CA THR A 75 -8.89 2.71 -5.63
C THR A 75 -8.53 2.27 -7.05
N TRP A 76 -9.40 2.55 -8.01
CA TRP A 76 -9.19 2.16 -9.40
C TRP A 76 -8.39 3.23 -10.13
N LYS A 77 -7.39 2.81 -10.90
CA LYS A 77 -6.59 3.69 -11.76
C LYS A 77 -7.47 4.60 -12.63
N GLU A 78 -8.48 4.03 -13.26
CA GLU A 78 -9.47 4.75 -14.07
C GLU A 78 -10.15 5.86 -13.25
N THR A 79 -10.65 5.58 -12.04
CA THR A 79 -11.31 6.60 -11.21
C THR A 79 -10.37 7.72 -10.74
N VAL A 80 -9.08 7.41 -10.61
CA VAL A 80 -8.05 8.42 -10.30
C VAL A 80 -7.82 9.31 -11.53
N GLU A 81 -7.63 8.71 -12.70
CA GLU A 81 -7.35 9.40 -13.97
C GLU A 81 -8.55 10.25 -14.43
N GLU A 82 -9.77 9.80 -14.18
CA GLU A 82 -11.01 10.56 -14.42
C GLU A 82 -11.23 11.72 -13.42
N GLY A 83 -10.37 11.87 -12.41
CA GLY A 83 -10.47 12.96 -11.44
C GLY A 83 -11.60 12.81 -10.42
N LYS A 84 -12.17 11.61 -10.23
CA LYS A 84 -13.25 11.37 -9.24
C LYS A 84 -12.84 11.66 -7.79
N TRP A 85 -11.54 11.78 -7.54
CA TRP A 85 -10.96 12.11 -6.24
C TRP A 85 -10.63 13.59 -6.06
N ALA A 86 -10.80 14.44 -7.08
CA ALA A 86 -10.32 15.82 -7.09
C ALA A 86 -10.79 16.67 -5.89
N ALA A 87 -12.02 16.45 -5.41
CA ALA A 87 -12.58 17.16 -4.25
C ALA A 87 -11.85 16.84 -2.92
N LEU A 88 -11.01 15.80 -2.89
CA LEU A 88 -10.23 15.39 -1.72
C LEU A 88 -8.74 15.78 -1.85
N GLU A 89 -8.39 16.62 -2.82
CA GLU A 89 -7.02 17.09 -3.09
C GLU A 89 -6.00 15.93 -3.14
N PRO A 90 -6.19 14.97 -4.06
CA PRO A 90 -5.43 13.73 -4.03
C PRO A 90 -3.98 13.96 -4.47
N GLU A 91 -3.03 13.37 -3.73
CA GLU A 91 -1.61 13.40 -4.03
C GLU A 91 -1.14 11.99 -4.48
N PRO A 92 -0.52 11.84 -5.66
CA PRO A 92 0.09 10.57 -6.03
C PRO A 92 1.31 10.31 -5.13
N VAL A 93 1.40 9.08 -4.61
CA VAL A 93 2.52 8.67 -3.73
C VAL A 93 3.08 7.32 -4.15
N LEU A 94 4.34 7.07 -3.80
CA LEU A 94 4.97 5.77 -3.95
C LEU A 94 4.90 5.02 -2.62
N VAL A 95 4.37 3.79 -2.67
CA VAL A 95 4.42 2.83 -1.56
C VAL A 95 5.63 1.92 -1.81
N PRO A 96 6.78 2.13 -1.15
CA PRO A 96 7.93 1.25 -1.36
C PRO A 96 7.58 -0.17 -0.95
N THR A 97 7.96 -1.14 -1.78
CA THR A 97 7.55 -2.53 -1.61
C THR A 97 8.57 -3.45 -2.26
N SER A 98 9.10 -4.41 -1.49
CA SER A 98 9.95 -5.49 -2.01
C SER A 98 9.12 -6.69 -2.45
N PHE A 99 8.00 -6.96 -1.77
CA PHE A 99 7.03 -7.99 -2.14
C PHE A 99 5.59 -7.56 -1.89
N GLY A 100 4.70 -7.84 -2.83
CA GLY A 100 3.25 -7.73 -2.64
C GLY A 100 2.61 -9.10 -2.39
N MET A 101 1.44 -9.12 -1.76
CA MET A 101 0.70 -10.36 -1.46
C MET A 101 -0.72 -10.30 -2.02
N MET A 102 -1.11 -11.35 -2.75
CA MET A 102 -2.48 -11.57 -3.20
C MET A 102 -2.81 -13.05 -3.10
N ASN A 103 -3.97 -13.41 -2.52
CA ASN A 103 -4.45 -14.78 -2.39
C ASN A 103 -3.41 -15.79 -1.86
N GLY A 104 -2.62 -15.40 -0.86
CA GLY A 104 -1.59 -16.28 -0.28
C GLY A 104 -0.25 -16.26 -1.03
N VAL A 105 -0.20 -15.70 -2.23
CA VAL A 105 1.00 -15.65 -3.07
C VAL A 105 1.74 -14.34 -2.85
N TRP A 106 3.02 -14.45 -2.52
CA TRP A 106 3.95 -13.32 -2.47
C TRP A 106 4.65 -13.17 -3.83
N TYR A 107 4.55 -12.01 -4.46
CA TYR A 107 5.23 -11.69 -5.72
C TYR A 107 6.23 -10.56 -5.51
N LYS A 108 7.34 -10.62 -6.24
CA LYS A 108 8.43 -9.65 -6.11
C LYS A 108 8.06 -8.31 -6.74
N VAL A 109 8.45 -7.22 -6.08
CA VAL A 109 8.29 -5.85 -6.57
C VAL A 109 9.66 -5.19 -6.60
N LYS A 110 10.00 -4.51 -7.71
CA LYS A 110 11.33 -3.91 -7.87
C LYS A 110 11.47 -2.55 -7.19
N VAL A 111 10.42 -1.74 -7.21
CA VAL A 111 10.44 -0.34 -6.73
C VAL A 111 9.35 -0.13 -5.69
N GLY A 112 8.11 -0.30 -6.09
CA GLY A 112 6.97 -0.11 -5.21
C GLY A 112 5.64 -0.19 -5.95
N LEU A 113 4.59 0.19 -5.24
CA LEU A 113 3.23 0.29 -5.74
C LEU A 113 2.82 1.76 -5.81
N ARG A 114 1.99 2.13 -6.78
CA ARG A 114 1.38 3.47 -6.81
C ARG A 114 0.26 3.55 -5.78
N GLY A 115 0.28 4.62 -5.00
CA GLY A 115 -0.76 4.98 -4.05
C GLY A 115 -1.38 6.34 -4.36
N LEU A 116 -2.57 6.55 -3.82
CA LEU A 116 -3.26 7.82 -3.78
C LEU A 116 -3.37 8.24 -2.32
N LEU A 117 -2.71 9.33 -1.94
CA LEU A 117 -2.83 9.91 -0.62
C LEU A 117 -3.92 10.99 -0.66
N VAL A 118 -4.80 10.93 0.32
CA VAL A 118 -5.80 11.96 0.61
C VAL A 118 -5.76 12.30 2.09
N ARG A 119 -6.48 13.34 2.47
CA ARG A 119 -6.68 13.70 3.87
C ARG A 119 -8.07 13.30 4.32
N ASP A 120 -8.17 12.84 5.56
CA ASP A 120 -9.46 12.68 6.21
C ASP A 120 -10.02 14.01 6.73
N GLN A 121 -11.21 13.98 7.36
CA GLN A 121 -11.85 15.20 7.86
C GLN A 121 -11.01 15.93 8.93
N ALA A 122 -10.17 15.20 9.66
CA ALA A 122 -9.26 15.77 10.65
C ALA A 122 -7.93 16.25 10.04
N GLY A 123 -7.76 16.12 8.71
CA GLY A 123 -6.54 16.49 7.98
C GLY A 123 -5.44 15.42 8.02
N ALA A 124 -5.68 14.26 8.63
CA ALA A 124 -4.69 13.19 8.73
C ALA A 124 -4.58 12.41 7.41
N PRO A 125 -3.35 12.00 7.02
CA PRO A 125 -3.13 11.33 5.74
C PRO A 125 -3.66 9.90 5.73
N VAL A 126 -4.32 9.55 4.63
CA VAL A 126 -4.85 8.21 4.33
C VAL A 126 -4.41 7.83 2.94
N VAL A 127 -3.80 6.65 2.80
CA VAL A 127 -3.36 6.14 1.49
C VAL A 127 -4.23 4.99 1.00
N TYR A 128 -4.55 5.02 -0.28
CA TYR A 128 -5.20 3.94 -1.02
C TYR A 128 -4.21 3.39 -2.06
N LEU A 129 -4.12 2.07 -2.19
CA LEU A 129 -3.36 1.48 -3.30
C LEU A 129 -4.14 1.62 -4.60
N ILE A 130 -3.49 2.11 -5.65
CA ILE A 130 -4.09 2.20 -6.98
C ILE A 130 -4.00 0.82 -7.63
N THR A 131 -5.09 0.40 -8.26
CA THR A 131 -5.19 -0.90 -8.92
C THR A 131 -5.68 -0.81 -10.35
N GLU A 132 -5.26 -1.77 -11.17
CA GLU A 132 -5.63 -1.91 -12.58
C GLU A 132 -5.96 -3.39 -12.90
N PRO A 133 -6.60 -3.67 -14.05
CA PRO A 133 -6.83 -5.05 -14.48
C PRO A 133 -5.53 -5.85 -14.47
N ALA A 134 -5.59 -7.08 -13.96
CA ALA A 134 -4.42 -7.94 -13.92
C ALA A 134 -3.94 -8.27 -15.33
N THR A 135 -2.62 -8.34 -15.51
CA THR A 135 -2.07 -9.03 -16.68
C THR A 135 -2.45 -10.51 -16.63
N ARG A 136 -2.31 -11.19 -17.76
CA ARG A 136 -2.53 -12.63 -17.82
C ARG A 136 -1.60 -13.40 -16.87
N TYR A 137 -0.32 -13.02 -16.77
CA TYR A 137 0.65 -13.72 -15.94
C TYR A 137 0.35 -13.51 -14.45
N TYR A 138 0.13 -12.27 -14.02
CA TYR A 138 -0.29 -11.97 -12.65
C TYR A 138 -1.60 -12.69 -12.29
N GLY A 139 -2.58 -12.68 -13.21
CA GLY A 139 -3.88 -13.30 -13.00
C GLY A 139 -3.80 -14.80 -12.79
N VAL A 140 -2.93 -15.50 -13.54
CA VAL A 140 -2.64 -16.93 -13.31
C VAL A 140 -1.88 -17.14 -12.01
N MET A 141 -0.81 -16.36 -11.78
CA MET A 141 0.07 -16.50 -10.62
C MET A 141 -0.66 -16.28 -9.28
N CYS A 142 -1.54 -15.28 -9.21
CA CYS A 142 -2.23 -14.88 -7.99
C CYS A 142 -3.72 -15.26 -7.96
N SER A 143 -4.25 -15.90 -9.01
CA SER A 143 -5.68 -16.17 -9.17
C SER A 143 -6.52 -14.90 -8.94
N ALA A 144 -6.22 -13.82 -9.66
CA ALA A 144 -6.74 -12.49 -9.39
C ALA A 144 -7.02 -11.70 -10.66
N GLU A 145 -8.20 -11.10 -10.77
CA GLU A 145 -8.60 -10.24 -11.90
C GLU A 145 -8.00 -8.83 -11.82
N TRP A 146 -7.51 -8.43 -10.64
CA TRP A 146 -7.02 -7.09 -10.37
C TRP A 146 -5.67 -7.12 -9.67
N MET A 147 -4.77 -6.24 -10.10
CA MET A 147 -3.42 -6.08 -9.56
C MET A 147 -3.18 -4.63 -9.11
N PRO A 148 -2.26 -4.38 -8.16
CA PRO A 148 -1.82 -3.01 -7.91
C PRO A 148 -1.04 -2.48 -9.11
N VAL A 149 -1.14 -1.17 -9.35
CA VAL A 149 -0.29 -0.50 -10.33
C VAL A 149 1.13 -0.46 -9.78
N LEU A 150 2.04 -1.11 -10.48
CA LEU A 150 3.45 -1.23 -10.06
C LEU A 150 4.26 -0.05 -10.60
N GLU A 151 5.20 0.47 -9.81
CA GLU A 151 6.07 1.55 -10.28
C GLU A 151 7.19 1.00 -11.16
N GLY A 152 7.30 1.51 -12.39
CA GLY A 152 8.39 1.19 -13.32
C GLY A 152 8.50 -0.28 -13.74
N GLN A 153 7.45 -1.08 -13.56
CA GLN A 153 7.46 -2.50 -13.91
C GLN A 153 6.06 -3.03 -14.28
N VAL A 154 6.01 -4.16 -14.96
CA VAL A 154 4.79 -4.93 -15.24
C VAL A 154 5.09 -6.40 -14.93
N ILE A 155 4.11 -7.09 -14.33
CA ILE A 155 4.14 -8.53 -14.03
C ILE A 155 2.98 -9.15 -14.77
#